data_AF-A0A840MQK2-F1
#
_entry.id   AF-A0A840MQK2-F1
#
_cell.length_a   1.000
_cell.length_b   1.000
_cell.length_c   1.000
_cell.angle_alpha   90.00
_cell.angle_beta   90.00
_cell.angle_gamma   90.00
#
_symmetry.space_group_name_H-M   'P 1'
#
loop_
_entity.id
_entity.type
_entity.pdbx_description
1 polymer ?
#
loop_
_entity_poly.entity_id
_entity_poly.type
_entity_poly.pdbx_seq_one_letter_code
_entity_poly.pdbx_strand_id
1 'polypeptide(L)'
;MRQLYNTPQLCGRRLPCSRKVDGPPVETGSPLLSFYGKIFLRNRNVAPGERTMSISSKFERSLLSHEEYGVIKGSHHPNLYALDRDGLLSLQSQLRQMRDKERTLARQKQRERRGKAEPRGASFPGTGEQPQQRKQVFANALKRVNKEATRIRNLEARAANVDAAHRALALRRAANFTSHPAQGQTANDGMSPRPNRRRRTIISGKRIGSTSQATKSAQARRDNKT
;
A
#
# COMPACT_ATOMS: atom_id res chain seq x y z
N MET A 1 33.53 -10.69 -33.88
CA MET A 1 34.59 -11.39 -33.13
C MET A 1 34.47 -11.01 -31.66
N ARG A 2 34.04 -11.97 -30.82
CA ARG A 2 34.29 -12.20 -29.38
C ARG A 2 34.35 -10.96 -28.46
N GLN A 3 33.34 -10.72 -27.62
CA GLN A 3 33.24 -11.22 -26.22
C GLN A 3 34.57 -11.15 -25.44
N LEU A 4 34.55 -10.51 -24.26
CA LEU A 4 34.74 -11.18 -22.97
C LEU A 4 34.58 -10.22 -21.79
N TYR A 5 33.72 -10.64 -20.86
CA TYR A 5 33.49 -10.10 -19.53
C TYR A 5 34.74 -10.25 -18.65
N ASN A 6 34.94 -9.36 -17.67
CA ASN A 6 35.76 -9.69 -16.51
C ASN A 6 35.24 -9.03 -15.23
N THR A 7 34.53 -9.84 -14.45
CA THR A 7 34.39 -9.75 -13.00
C THR A 7 35.63 -10.35 -12.32
N PRO A 8 36.07 -9.83 -11.17
CA PRO A 8 36.67 -10.68 -10.15
C PRO A 8 35.75 -10.80 -8.93
N GLN A 9 35.39 -12.06 -8.68
CA GLN A 9 34.88 -12.58 -7.43
C GLN A 9 35.87 -12.27 -6.29
N LEU A 10 35.36 -11.78 -5.15
CA LEU A 10 36.06 -11.92 -3.88
C LEU A 10 35.31 -12.90 -3.00
N CYS A 11 35.96 -14.05 -2.83
CA CYS A 11 35.66 -15.09 -1.88
C CYS A 11 35.70 -14.59 -0.43
N GLY A 12 34.70 -15.04 0.34
CA GLY A 12 34.90 -15.73 1.62
C GLY A 12 35.69 -15.02 2.72
N ARG A 13 34.96 -14.41 3.66
CA ARG A 13 35.36 -14.44 5.08
C ARG A 13 34.17 -14.81 5.95
N ARG A 14 34.24 -16.04 6.49
CA ARG A 14 33.52 -16.47 7.69
C ARG A 14 33.91 -15.58 8.86
N LEU A 15 32.92 -15.04 9.56
CA LEU A 15 33.04 -14.58 10.95
C LEU A 15 31.77 -14.99 11.72
N PRO A 16 31.88 -15.11 13.06
CA PRO A 16 31.39 -16.26 13.79
C PRO A 16 30.00 -16.11 14.43
N CYS A 17 29.46 -17.27 14.80
CA CYS A 17 28.29 -17.50 15.64
C CYS A 17 28.21 -16.51 16.82
N SER A 18 27.19 -15.67 16.81
CA SER A 18 26.81 -14.85 17.96
C SER A 18 25.61 -15.48 18.66
N ARG A 19 25.90 -15.97 19.87
CA ARG A 19 25.06 -16.29 21.02
C ARG A 19 23.55 -16.04 20.88
N LYS A 20 22.77 -17.11 21.05
CA LYS A 20 21.39 -17.06 21.55
C LYS A 20 21.40 -16.34 22.91
N VAL A 21 20.59 -15.30 23.03
CA VAL A 21 20.18 -14.72 24.30
C VAL A 21 18.84 -15.35 24.63
N ASP A 22 18.83 -16.25 25.61
CA ASP A 22 17.60 -16.82 26.16
C ASP A 22 16.96 -15.75 27.06
N GLY A 23 15.84 -15.19 26.59
CA GLY A 23 14.98 -14.32 27.40
C GLY A 23 13.94 -15.14 28.17
N PRO A 24 13.57 -14.75 29.41
CA PRO A 24 12.61 -15.50 30.22
C PRO A 24 11.18 -15.38 29.68
N PRO A 25 10.31 -16.37 29.96
CA PRO A 25 8.91 -16.35 29.57
C PRO A 25 8.15 -15.32 30.40
N VAL A 26 7.47 -14.38 29.72
CA VAL A 26 6.54 -13.45 30.35
C VAL A 26 5.20 -14.18 30.48
N GLU A 27 4.89 -14.61 31.70
CA GLU A 27 3.59 -15.20 32.02
C GLU A 27 2.49 -14.14 32.04
N THR A 28 1.39 -14.55 31.42
CA THR A 28 0.08 -13.92 31.33
C THR A 28 -0.59 -13.78 32.69
N GLY A 29 -1.19 -12.63 32.98
CA GLY A 29 -2.11 -12.54 34.11
C GLY A 29 -2.62 -11.14 34.43
N SER A 30 -3.55 -10.61 33.63
CA SER A 30 -4.50 -9.57 34.09
C SER A 30 -5.74 -9.58 33.19
N PRO A 31 -6.89 -10.10 33.67
CA PRO A 31 -8.18 -9.92 33.04
C PRO A 31 -8.76 -8.56 33.45
N LEU A 32 -9.71 -8.06 32.65
CA LEU A 32 -10.55 -6.86 32.88
C LEU A 32 -10.03 -5.53 32.31
N LEU A 33 -10.29 -5.31 31.03
CA LEU A 33 -10.77 -4.04 30.46
C LEU A 33 -11.17 -4.35 29.00
N SER A 34 -12.43 -4.72 28.78
CA SER A 34 -13.52 -3.81 28.46
C SER A 34 -13.36 -3.18 27.07
N PHE A 35 -14.18 -3.70 26.15
CA PHE A 35 -14.98 -2.92 25.21
C PHE A 35 -14.34 -1.65 24.62
N TYR A 36 -13.93 -1.76 23.36
CA TYR A 36 -14.07 -0.83 22.22
C TYR A 36 -12.82 -0.87 21.35
N GLY A 37 -12.94 -1.53 20.18
CA GLY A 37 -11.84 -1.59 19.22
C GLY A 37 -12.07 -2.55 18.05
N LYS A 38 -13.32 -2.76 17.63
CA LYS A 38 -13.68 -3.57 16.46
C LYS A 38 -14.25 -2.71 15.34
N ILE A 39 -13.55 -1.66 14.92
CA ILE A 39 -13.89 -0.96 13.66
C ILE A 39 -12.61 -0.44 12.98
N PHE A 40 -11.73 -1.32 12.51
CA PHE A 40 -10.88 -1.01 11.35
C PHE A 40 -10.14 -2.27 10.92
N LEU A 41 -10.69 -3.04 9.97
CA LEU A 41 -9.99 -4.00 9.09
C LEU A 41 -11.03 -4.83 8.33
N ARG A 42 -11.71 -4.20 7.36
CA ARG A 42 -12.50 -4.97 6.38
C ARG A 42 -12.57 -4.24 5.04
N ASN A 43 -11.46 -4.21 4.32
CA ASN A 43 -11.46 -4.17 2.86
C ASN A 43 -10.06 -4.47 2.28
N ARG A 44 -9.60 -5.70 2.49
CA ARG A 44 -8.67 -6.36 1.56
C ARG A 44 -9.31 -7.69 1.22
N ASN A 45 -9.95 -7.76 0.06
CA ASN A 45 -10.25 -8.99 -0.68
C ASN A 45 -10.80 -8.60 -2.05
N VAL A 46 -9.91 -8.17 -2.96
CA VAL A 46 -10.14 -8.43 -4.38
C VAL A 46 -9.15 -9.53 -4.73
N ALA A 47 -9.62 -10.78 -4.66
CA ALA A 47 -8.85 -11.91 -5.13
C ALA A 47 -8.59 -11.73 -6.64
N PRO A 48 -7.34 -11.83 -7.11
CA PRO A 48 -7.04 -11.81 -8.54
C PRO A 48 -7.42 -13.18 -9.12
N GLY A 49 -8.61 -13.28 -9.71
CA GLY A 49 -9.04 -14.56 -10.28
C GLY A 49 -10.52 -14.73 -10.61
N GLU A 50 -11.40 -13.74 -10.36
CA GLU A 50 -12.73 -13.79 -10.96
C GLU A 50 -12.59 -13.52 -12.46
N ARG A 51 -12.71 -14.58 -13.27
CA ARG A 51 -12.97 -14.48 -14.70
C ARG A 51 -14.16 -13.56 -14.86
N THR A 52 -13.91 -12.32 -15.26
CA THR A 52 -14.99 -11.41 -15.62
C THR A 52 -15.67 -12.05 -16.81
N MET A 53 -16.87 -12.59 -16.62
CA MET A 53 -17.77 -12.87 -17.72
C MET A 53 -18.08 -11.51 -18.35
N SER A 54 -17.25 -11.10 -19.30
CA SER A 54 -17.42 -9.87 -20.04
C SER A 54 -18.62 -10.07 -20.94
N ILE A 55 -19.76 -9.57 -20.49
CA ILE A 55 -20.96 -9.55 -21.31
C ILE A 55 -20.71 -8.58 -22.46
N SER A 56 -20.93 -9.04 -23.69
CA SER A 56 -20.74 -8.23 -24.89
C SER A 56 -21.84 -7.18 -25.01
N SER A 57 -21.52 -5.97 -25.48
CA SER A 57 -22.51 -4.91 -25.66
C SER A 57 -23.65 -5.31 -26.60
N LYS A 58 -23.40 -6.22 -27.56
CA LYS A 58 -24.42 -6.81 -28.43
C LYS A 58 -25.44 -7.62 -27.64
N PHE A 59 -24.97 -8.45 -26.71
CA PHE A 59 -25.83 -9.25 -25.84
C PHE A 59 -26.63 -8.38 -24.86
N GLU A 60 -26.03 -7.30 -24.35
CA GLU A 60 -26.74 -6.34 -23.51
C GLU A 60 -27.92 -5.69 -24.27
N ARG A 61 -27.73 -5.33 -25.56
CA ARG A 61 -28.79 -4.76 -26.41
C ARG A 61 -29.92 -5.73 -26.73
N SER A 62 -29.61 -7.02 -26.91
CA SER A 62 -30.64 -8.01 -27.25
C SER A 62 -31.55 -8.37 -26.09
N LEU A 63 -31.09 -8.18 -24.84
CA LEU A 63 -31.83 -8.58 -23.64
C LEU A 63 -32.64 -7.46 -22.99
N LEU A 64 -32.29 -6.20 -23.28
CA LEU A 64 -32.80 -5.03 -22.57
C LEU A 64 -33.68 -4.17 -23.46
N SER A 65 -34.60 -3.43 -22.84
CA SER A 65 -35.35 -2.41 -23.56
C SER A 65 -34.43 -1.25 -23.96
N HIS A 66 -34.88 -0.41 -24.89
CA HIS A 66 -34.10 0.73 -25.37
C HIS A 66 -33.73 1.70 -24.24
N GLU A 67 -34.67 1.99 -23.34
CA GLU A 67 -34.46 2.86 -22.19
C GLU A 67 -33.46 2.27 -21.19
N GLU A 68 -33.62 0.98 -20.87
CA GLU A 68 -32.71 0.25 -19.97
C GLU A 68 -31.29 0.21 -20.53
N TYR A 69 -31.18 -0.03 -21.84
CA TYR A 69 -29.90 -0.01 -22.53
C TYR A 69 -29.24 1.38 -22.52
N GLY A 70 -30.03 2.45 -22.58
CA GLY A 70 -29.54 3.82 -22.43
C GLY A 70 -28.77 4.04 -21.12
N VAL A 71 -29.30 3.52 -20.00
CA VAL A 71 -28.62 3.58 -18.69
C VAL A 71 -27.31 2.79 -18.70
N ILE A 72 -27.31 1.59 -19.29
CA ILE A 72 -26.11 0.75 -19.36
C ILE A 72 -25.05 1.34 -20.27
N LYS A 73 -25.43 2.02 -21.35
CA LYS A 73 -24.51 2.75 -22.23
C LYS A 73 -23.69 3.79 -21.47
N GLY A 74 -24.24 4.39 -20.41
CA GLY A 74 -23.50 5.28 -19.50
C GLY A 74 -22.41 4.57 -18.67
N SER A 75 -22.57 3.26 -18.41
CA SER A 75 -21.58 2.44 -17.69
C SER A 75 -20.42 1.93 -18.56
N HIS A 76 -20.45 2.16 -19.87
CA HIS A 76 -19.37 1.77 -20.78
C HIS A 76 -18.31 2.85 -20.86
N HIS A 77 -17.06 2.43 -21.02
CA HIS A 77 -15.99 3.32 -21.46
C HIS A 77 -16.26 3.71 -22.93
N PRO A 78 -16.08 4.97 -23.35
CA PRO A 78 -15.46 6.10 -22.64
C PRO A 78 -16.44 6.94 -21.78
N ASN A 79 -17.75 6.79 -21.94
CA ASN A 79 -18.78 7.64 -21.31
C ASN A 79 -18.64 7.72 -19.78
N LEU A 80 -18.23 6.62 -19.16
CA LEU A 80 -18.04 6.55 -17.72
C LEU A 80 -17.02 7.61 -17.24
N TYR A 81 -15.96 7.87 -17.99
CA TYR A 81 -14.96 8.89 -17.61
C TYR A 81 -15.46 10.33 -17.74
N ALA A 82 -16.52 10.56 -18.52
CA ALA A 82 -17.13 11.89 -18.64
C ALA A 82 -18.05 12.23 -17.47
N LEU A 83 -18.38 11.27 -16.61
CA LEU A 83 -19.27 11.48 -15.47
C LEU A 83 -18.50 12.00 -14.25
N ASP A 84 -19.08 13.01 -13.61
CA ASP A 84 -18.63 13.49 -12.31
C ASP A 84 -19.06 12.53 -11.16
N ARG A 85 -18.52 12.73 -9.95
CA ARG A 85 -18.79 11.94 -8.75
C ARG A 85 -20.28 11.80 -8.46
N ASP A 86 -21.04 12.88 -8.56
CA ASP A 86 -22.49 12.85 -8.33
C ASP A 86 -23.23 12.10 -9.44
N GLY A 87 -22.76 12.22 -10.68
CA GLY A 87 -23.23 11.43 -11.83
C GLY A 87 -22.98 9.93 -11.65
N LEU A 88 -21.84 9.54 -11.07
CA LEU A 88 -21.55 8.14 -10.75
C LEU A 88 -22.43 7.59 -9.64
N LEU A 89 -22.76 8.40 -8.62
CA LEU A 89 -23.63 7.98 -7.52
C LEU A 89 -25.08 7.83 -7.97
N SER A 90 -25.59 8.74 -8.81
CA SER A 90 -26.95 8.66 -9.36
C SER A 90 -27.08 7.43 -10.26
N LEU A 91 -26.12 7.21 -11.16
CA LEU A 91 -26.08 6.04 -12.03
C LEU A 91 -25.93 4.73 -11.24
N GLN A 92 -25.13 4.73 -10.16
CA GLN A 92 -25.03 3.59 -9.24
C GLN A 92 -26.38 3.29 -8.57
N SER A 93 -27.11 4.31 -8.12
CA SER A 93 -28.42 4.15 -7.49
C SER A 93 -29.45 3.54 -8.45
N GLN A 94 -29.54 4.09 -9.66
CA GLN A 94 -30.42 3.59 -10.71
C GLN A 94 -30.13 2.12 -11.06
N LEU A 95 -28.86 1.77 -11.28
CA LEU A 95 -28.46 0.40 -11.59
C LEU A 95 -28.74 -0.59 -10.45
N ARG A 96 -28.65 -0.16 -9.18
CA ARG A 96 -29.03 -0.99 -8.02
C ARG A 96 -30.52 -1.28 -8.03
N GLN A 97 -31.36 -0.26 -8.25
CA GLN A 97 -32.81 -0.44 -8.32
C GLN A 97 -33.19 -1.40 -9.45
N MET A 98 -32.62 -1.24 -10.65
CA MET A 98 -32.87 -2.12 -11.79
C MET A 98 -32.42 -3.57 -11.50
N ARG A 99 -31.21 -3.76 -10.96
CA ARG A 99 -30.72 -5.08 -10.56
C ARG A 99 -31.62 -5.73 -9.51
N ASP A 100 -32.08 -4.98 -8.52
CA ASP A 100 -32.86 -5.52 -7.41
C ASP A 100 -34.29 -5.87 -7.83
N LYS A 101 -34.86 -5.13 -8.80
CA LYS A 101 -36.10 -5.52 -9.51
C LYS A 101 -35.91 -6.87 -10.20
N GLU A 102 -34.90 -7.01 -11.06
CA GLU A 102 -34.62 -8.27 -11.76
C GLU A 102 -34.31 -9.42 -10.81
N ARG A 103 -33.55 -9.17 -9.74
CA ARG A 103 -33.25 -10.16 -8.70
C ARG A 103 -34.52 -10.69 -8.04
N THR A 104 -35.49 -9.83 -7.78
CA THR A 104 -36.76 -10.20 -7.17
C THR A 104 -37.58 -11.07 -8.12
N LEU A 105 -37.66 -10.68 -9.38
CA LEU A 105 -38.34 -11.46 -10.43
C LEU A 105 -37.70 -12.83 -10.63
N ALA A 106 -36.36 -12.87 -10.70
CA ALA A 106 -35.62 -14.11 -10.89
C ALA A 106 -35.77 -15.07 -9.70
N ARG A 107 -35.84 -14.54 -8.47
CA ARG A 107 -36.14 -15.33 -7.25
C ARG A 107 -37.57 -15.85 -7.24
N GLN A 108 -38.53 -15.04 -7.64
CA GLN A 108 -39.93 -15.45 -7.73
C GLN A 108 -40.08 -16.61 -8.72
N LYS A 109 -39.52 -16.49 -9.94
CA LYS A 109 -39.55 -17.58 -10.93
C LYS A 109 -38.84 -18.85 -10.46
N GLN A 110 -37.74 -18.70 -9.71
CA GLN A 110 -37.08 -19.85 -9.12
C GLN A 110 -37.94 -20.54 -8.05
N ARG A 111 -38.77 -19.79 -7.31
CA ARG A 111 -39.72 -20.35 -6.34
C ARG A 111 -40.93 -21.01 -7.03
N GLU A 112 -41.48 -20.39 -8.07
CA GLU A 112 -42.54 -20.96 -8.91
C GLU A 112 -42.08 -22.31 -9.52
N ARG A 113 -40.88 -22.35 -10.12
CA ARG A 113 -40.29 -23.59 -10.65
C ARG A 113 -40.11 -24.69 -9.58
N ARG A 114 -39.94 -24.30 -8.33
CA ARG A 114 -39.82 -25.22 -7.18
C ARG A 114 -41.16 -25.59 -6.55
N GLY A 115 -42.28 -25.06 -7.04
CA GLY A 115 -43.61 -25.25 -6.43
C GLY A 115 -43.80 -24.54 -5.09
N LYS A 116 -42.94 -23.57 -4.74
CA LYS A 116 -42.97 -22.85 -3.45
C LYS A 116 -43.63 -21.47 -3.53
N ALA A 117 -44.17 -21.12 -4.68
CA ALA A 117 -44.86 -19.86 -4.89
C ALA A 117 -45.92 -20.04 -6.00
N GLU A 118 -47.02 -19.33 -5.85
CA GLU A 118 -48.08 -19.28 -6.85
C GLU A 118 -47.61 -18.50 -8.10
N PRO A 119 -47.93 -18.96 -9.32
CA PRO A 119 -47.56 -18.27 -10.54
C PRO A 119 -48.24 -16.90 -10.61
N ARG A 120 -47.44 -15.83 -10.70
CA ARG A 120 -47.97 -14.48 -10.93
C ARG A 120 -48.42 -14.30 -12.38
N GLY A 121 -49.65 -14.70 -12.68
CA GLY A 121 -50.38 -14.39 -13.92
C GLY A 121 -49.73 -14.83 -15.23
N ALA A 122 -50.51 -14.83 -16.31
CA ALA A 122 -50.07 -15.26 -17.65
C ALA A 122 -49.15 -14.23 -18.37
N SER A 123 -49.07 -12.99 -17.88
CA SER A 123 -48.41 -11.87 -18.57
C SER A 123 -46.87 -11.85 -18.42
N PHE A 124 -46.27 -12.81 -17.71
CA PHE A 124 -44.82 -12.78 -17.46
C PHE A 124 -44.09 -13.65 -18.49
N PRO A 125 -43.18 -13.10 -19.31
CA PRO A 125 -42.49 -13.86 -20.34
C PRO A 125 -41.69 -15.04 -19.75
N GLY A 126 -41.69 -16.13 -20.52
CA GLY A 126 -41.27 -17.48 -20.14
C GLY A 126 -39.84 -17.63 -19.60
N THR A 127 -39.64 -18.79 -18.97
CA THR A 127 -38.43 -19.32 -18.30
C THR A 127 -37.71 -18.39 -17.33
N GLY A 128 -37.38 -18.89 -16.13
CA GLY A 128 -36.66 -18.11 -15.10
C GLY A 128 -35.23 -17.68 -15.48
N GLU A 129 -34.78 -18.00 -16.69
CA GLU A 129 -33.42 -17.71 -17.20
C GLU A 129 -33.27 -16.26 -17.66
N GLN A 130 -34.29 -15.70 -18.32
CA GLN A 130 -34.27 -14.31 -18.80
C GLN A 130 -34.06 -13.27 -17.69
N PRO A 131 -34.78 -13.28 -16.55
CA PRO A 131 -34.52 -12.35 -15.45
C PRO A 131 -33.17 -12.60 -14.76
N GLN A 132 -32.64 -13.83 -14.80
CA GLN A 132 -31.28 -14.11 -14.31
C GLN A 132 -30.22 -13.47 -15.20
N GLN A 133 -30.36 -13.56 -16.53
CA GLN A 133 -29.44 -12.93 -17.49
C GLN A 133 -29.50 -11.40 -17.37
N ARG A 134 -30.70 -10.80 -17.33
CA ARG A 134 -30.87 -9.35 -17.11
C ARG A 134 -30.21 -8.89 -15.81
N LYS A 135 -30.40 -9.63 -14.70
CA LYS A 135 -29.70 -9.38 -13.43
C LYS A 135 -28.17 -9.39 -13.57
N GLN A 136 -27.61 -10.33 -14.34
CA GLN A 136 -26.16 -10.40 -14.56
C GLN A 136 -25.65 -9.19 -15.34
N VAL A 137 -26.40 -8.72 -16.34
CA VAL A 137 -26.07 -7.51 -17.09
C VAL A 137 -25.98 -6.29 -16.16
N PHE A 138 -27.01 -6.06 -15.32
CA PHE A 138 -26.98 -4.95 -14.35
C PHE A 138 -25.89 -5.10 -13.29
N ALA A 139 -25.62 -6.33 -12.84
CA ALA A 139 -24.53 -6.60 -11.90
C ALA A 139 -23.15 -6.25 -12.50
N ASN A 140 -22.94 -6.55 -13.78
CA ASN A 140 -21.71 -6.21 -14.49
C ASN A 140 -21.57 -4.70 -14.72
N ALA A 141 -22.65 -4.00 -15.10
CA ALA A 141 -22.66 -2.54 -15.17
C ALA A 141 -22.29 -1.92 -13.81
N LEU A 142 -22.87 -2.41 -12.70
CA LEU A 142 -22.50 -1.96 -11.36
C LEU A 142 -21.04 -2.24 -11.00
N LYS A 143 -20.47 -3.38 -11.43
CA LYS A 143 -19.05 -3.67 -11.21
C LYS A 143 -18.16 -2.62 -11.89
N ARG A 144 -18.47 -2.21 -13.12
CA ARG A 144 -17.74 -1.15 -13.85
C ARG A 144 -17.80 0.18 -13.08
N VAL A 145 -18.99 0.61 -12.69
CA VAL A 145 -19.22 1.88 -11.97
C VAL A 145 -18.54 1.89 -10.60
N ASN A 146 -18.62 0.78 -9.86
CA ASN A 146 -17.95 0.65 -8.56
C ASN A 146 -16.43 0.74 -8.70
N LYS A 147 -15.84 0.14 -9.74
CA LYS A 147 -14.40 0.21 -10.01
C LYS A 147 -13.93 1.64 -10.25
N GLU A 148 -14.78 2.44 -10.88
CA GLU A 148 -14.46 3.82 -11.22
C GLU A 148 -14.68 4.77 -10.04
N ALA A 149 -15.74 4.55 -9.27
CA ALA A 149 -15.91 5.21 -7.98
C ALA A 149 -14.74 4.91 -7.02
N THR A 150 -14.23 3.68 -6.98
CA THR A 150 -13.04 3.36 -6.18
C THR A 150 -11.77 3.97 -6.77
N ARG A 151 -11.63 4.04 -8.09
CA ARG A 151 -10.50 4.73 -8.75
C ARG A 151 -10.44 6.20 -8.33
N ILE A 152 -11.56 6.93 -8.43
CA ILE A 152 -11.63 8.35 -8.04
C ILE A 152 -11.27 8.52 -6.57
N ARG A 153 -11.88 7.75 -5.67
CA ARG A 153 -11.56 7.79 -4.23
C ARG A 153 -10.10 7.50 -3.93
N ASN A 154 -9.49 6.55 -4.63
CA ASN A 154 -8.07 6.23 -4.45
C ASN A 154 -7.15 7.36 -4.93
N LEU A 155 -7.54 8.08 -5.99
CA LEU A 155 -6.81 9.26 -6.45
C LEU A 155 -6.92 10.41 -5.46
N GLU A 156 -8.13 10.70 -4.96
CA GLU A 156 -8.38 11.69 -3.91
C GLU A 156 -7.55 11.37 -2.64
N ALA A 157 -7.58 10.11 -2.19
CA ALA A 157 -6.81 9.67 -1.02
C ALA A 157 -5.29 9.79 -1.22
N ARG A 158 -4.78 9.50 -2.42
CA ARG A 158 -3.37 9.67 -2.74
C ARG A 158 -2.95 11.14 -2.68
N ALA A 159 -3.74 12.03 -3.26
CA ALA A 159 -3.48 13.48 -3.20
C ALA A 159 -3.45 13.97 -1.73
N ALA A 160 -4.47 13.61 -0.95
CA ALA A 160 -4.53 13.96 0.47
C ALA A 160 -3.33 13.44 1.29
N ASN A 161 -2.85 12.22 0.99
CA ASN A 161 -1.68 11.66 1.66
C ASN A 161 -0.39 12.41 1.31
N VAL A 162 -0.23 12.83 0.05
CA VAL A 162 0.91 13.65 -0.38
C VAL A 162 0.90 14.98 0.36
N ASP A 163 -0.24 15.67 0.42
CA ASP A 163 -0.38 16.94 1.13
C ASP A 163 -0.12 16.81 2.63
N ALA A 164 -0.59 15.71 3.24
CA ALA A 164 -0.33 15.41 4.64
C ALA A 164 1.17 15.15 4.89
N ALA A 165 1.85 14.44 3.99
CA ALA A 165 3.30 14.20 4.08
C ALA A 165 4.11 15.49 3.95
N HIS A 166 3.73 16.38 3.02
CA HIS A 166 4.37 17.70 2.90
C HIS A 166 4.19 18.54 4.16
N ARG A 167 2.98 18.57 4.74
CA ARG A 167 2.71 19.25 6.01
C ARG A 167 3.53 18.69 7.16
N ALA A 168 3.58 17.37 7.31
CA ALA A 168 4.38 16.71 8.34
C ALA A 168 5.88 17.01 8.19
N LEU A 169 6.39 17.00 6.96
CA LEU A 169 7.77 17.34 6.67
C LEU A 169 8.07 18.82 6.98
N ALA A 170 7.16 19.74 6.66
CA ALA A 170 7.30 21.16 7.01
C ALA A 170 7.34 21.37 8.53
N LEU A 171 6.44 20.72 9.28
CA LEU A 171 6.45 20.74 10.75
C LEU A 171 7.75 20.18 11.32
N ARG A 172 8.25 19.06 10.77
CA ARG A 172 9.53 18.47 11.19
C ARG A 172 10.70 19.42 10.92
N ARG A 173 10.71 20.10 9.78
CA ARG A 173 11.74 21.10 9.46
C ARG A 173 11.67 22.28 10.43
N ALA A 174 10.48 22.80 10.71
CA ALA A 174 10.30 23.90 11.66
C ALA A 174 10.74 23.54 13.08
N ALA A 175 10.49 22.30 13.52
CA ALA A 175 10.90 21.82 14.84
C ALA A 175 12.40 21.54 14.98
N ASN A 176 13.04 21.01 13.92
CA ASN A 176 14.45 20.62 13.97
C ASN A 176 15.40 21.76 13.58
N PHE A 177 14.99 22.64 12.67
CA PHE A 177 15.77 23.81 12.26
C PHE A 177 15.24 25.04 12.98
N THR A 178 15.25 25.01 14.30
CA THR A 178 15.05 26.23 15.10
C THR A 178 16.16 27.20 14.74
N SER A 179 15.81 28.40 14.29
CA SER A 179 16.78 29.49 14.13
C SER A 179 17.42 29.72 15.48
N HIS A 180 18.67 29.28 15.64
CA HIS A 180 19.44 29.69 16.80
C HIS A 180 19.60 31.21 16.68
N PRO A 181 19.52 31.96 17.79
CA PRO A 181 19.82 33.39 17.73
C PRO A 181 21.18 33.56 17.05
N ALA A 182 21.33 34.62 16.25
CA ALA A 182 22.60 34.95 15.64
C ALA A 182 23.68 34.85 16.71
N GLN A 183 24.80 34.19 16.39
CA GLN A 183 25.93 34.17 17.30
C GLN A 183 26.19 35.63 17.69
N GLY A 184 26.07 35.94 18.98
CA GLY A 184 26.40 37.28 19.49
C GLY A 184 27.86 37.61 19.15
N GLN A 185 28.39 38.72 19.64
CA GLN A 185 29.82 38.98 19.48
C GLN A 185 30.62 37.82 20.12
N THR A 186 31.14 36.94 19.29
CA THR A 186 32.14 35.96 19.68
C THR A 186 33.46 36.71 19.80
N ALA A 187 34.27 36.39 20.80
CA ALA A 187 35.61 36.94 20.89
C ALA A 187 36.34 36.67 19.57
N ASN A 188 37.02 37.69 19.02
CA ASN A 188 37.82 37.58 17.80
C ASN A 188 38.71 36.32 17.82
N ASP A 189 39.05 35.81 16.63
CA ASP A 189 39.93 34.64 16.39
C ASP A 189 40.85 34.41 17.58
N GLY A 190 40.53 33.38 18.38
CA GLY A 190 41.22 33.11 19.63
C GLY A 190 42.73 32.87 19.44
N MET A 191 43.42 32.54 20.54
CA MET A 191 44.87 32.29 20.51
C MET A 191 45.27 31.32 19.37
N SER A 192 46.06 31.81 18.42
CA SER A 192 46.60 30.98 17.33
C SER A 192 47.34 29.77 17.92
N PRO A 193 47.12 28.55 17.38
CA PRO A 193 47.76 27.36 17.92
C PRO A 193 49.28 27.52 17.82
N ARG A 194 49.95 27.56 18.98
CA ARG A 194 51.42 27.59 19.02
C ARG A 194 51.94 26.28 18.44
N PRO A 195 52.69 26.29 17.32
CA PRO A 195 53.25 25.07 16.77
C PRO A 195 54.20 24.46 17.80
N ASN A 196 54.08 23.15 18.01
CA ASN A 196 54.98 22.42 18.89
C ASN A 196 56.42 22.53 18.34
N ARG A 197 57.27 23.31 19.01
CA ARG A 197 58.68 23.54 18.65
C ARG A 197 59.56 22.29 18.80
N ARG A 198 59.04 21.20 19.39
CA ARG A 198 59.78 19.95 19.50
C ARG A 198 59.96 19.36 18.10
N ARG A 199 61.22 19.09 17.72
CA ARG A 199 61.57 18.42 16.47
C ARG A 199 60.78 17.11 16.38
N ARG A 200 59.97 16.94 15.33
CA ARG A 200 59.39 15.63 15.02
C ARG A 200 60.54 14.67 14.71
N THR A 201 60.81 13.74 15.61
CA THR A 201 61.76 12.65 15.35
C THR A 201 61.12 11.72 14.33
N ILE A 202 61.38 11.96 13.05
CA ILE A 202 60.92 11.10 11.97
C ILE A 202 61.75 9.82 12.04
N ILE A 203 61.13 8.73 12.49
CA ILE A 203 61.74 7.40 12.47
C ILE A 203 61.85 6.96 11.01
N SER A 204 63.02 6.46 10.60
CA SER A 204 63.19 5.95 9.24
C SER A 204 62.21 4.81 8.96
N GLY A 205 61.63 4.75 7.77
CA GLY A 205 60.59 3.78 7.40
C GLY A 205 60.94 2.32 7.73
N LYS A 206 62.23 1.96 7.58
CA LYS A 206 62.77 0.63 7.89
C LYS A 206 62.72 0.26 9.39
N ARG A 207 62.67 1.24 10.28
CA ARG A 207 62.66 1.06 11.74
C ARG A 207 61.26 1.12 12.36
N ILE A 208 60.24 1.59 11.63
CA ILE A 208 58.87 1.79 12.15
C ILE A 208 58.29 0.50 12.75
N GLY A 209 58.44 -0.63 12.03
CA GLY A 209 57.93 -1.92 12.49
C GLY A 209 58.58 -2.36 13.81
N SER A 210 59.90 -2.29 13.89
CA SER A 210 60.66 -2.64 15.10
C SER A 210 60.28 -1.75 16.29
N THR A 211 60.23 -0.43 16.08
CA THR A 211 59.86 0.51 17.16
C THR A 211 58.42 0.30 17.62
N SER A 212 57.49 0.03 16.69
CA SER A 212 56.09 -0.23 17.03
C SER A 212 55.93 -1.50 17.86
N GLN A 213 56.64 -2.59 17.52
CA GLN A 213 56.59 -3.83 18.28
C GLN A 213 57.27 -3.70 19.64
N ALA A 214 58.36 -2.94 19.72
CA ALA A 214 59.02 -2.63 20.99
C ALA A 214 58.10 -1.84 21.95
N THR A 215 57.38 -0.83 21.45
CA THR A 215 56.42 -0.09 22.28
C THR A 215 55.26 -0.97 22.72
N LYS A 216 54.72 -1.80 21.82
CA LYS A 216 53.63 -2.74 22.12
C LYS A 216 54.02 -3.75 23.20
N SER A 217 55.20 -4.36 23.07
CA SER A 217 55.71 -5.32 24.06
C SER A 217 56.04 -4.67 25.40
N ALA A 218 56.61 -3.46 25.40
CA ALA A 218 56.86 -2.70 26.62
C ALA A 218 55.56 -2.29 27.34
N GLN A 219 54.50 -1.96 26.60
CA GLN A 219 53.18 -1.67 27.15
C GLN A 219 52.56 -2.93 27.76
N ALA A 220 52.52 -4.05 27.03
CA ALA A 220 52.01 -5.32 27.56
C ALA A 220 52.74 -5.77 28.84
N ARG A 221 54.06 -5.54 28.94
CA ARG A 221 54.83 -5.80 30.18
C ARG A 221 54.44 -4.88 31.34
N ARG A 222 54.07 -3.63 31.06
CA ARG A 222 53.57 -2.69 32.07
C ARG A 222 52.16 -3.04 32.50
N ASP A 223 51.30 -3.41 31.55
CA ASP A 223 49.91 -3.82 31.81
C ASP A 223 49.85 -5.14 32.59
N ASN A 224 50.81 -6.05 32.38
CA ASN A 224 50.94 -7.29 33.16
C ASN A 224 51.55 -7.09 34.57
N LYS A 225 52.01 -5.87 34.89
CA LYS A 225 52.57 -5.53 36.22
C LYS A 225 51.51 -4.93 37.18
N THR A 226 50.31 -4.66 36.68
CA THR A 226 49.11 -4.30 37.46
C THR A 226 48.22 -5.52 37.64
#